data_AF-A0A1Y3N1Y8-F1
#
_entry.id   AF-A0A1Y3N1Y8-F1
#
_cell.length_a   1.000
_cell.length_b   1.000
_cell.length_c   1.000
_cell.angle_alpha   90.00
_cell.angle_beta   90.00
_cell.angle_gamma   90.00
#
_symmetry.space_group_name_H-M   'P 1'
#
loop_
_entity.id
_entity.type
_entity.pdbx_description
1 polymer ?
#
loop_
_entity_poly.entity_id
_entity_poly.type
_entity_poly.pdbx_seq_one_letter_code
_entity_poly.pdbx_strand_id
1 'polypeptide(L)'
;MKKMIMLSFHIYNVNSGVVYVSKKNDFVDAFTRNDTIIVTQSLNITKNIKVNSYPNKIKVYGLDKSIYIDINVNKTMEINNIDFIEFKNITIIGRVIYKNIAYTNHENMNYCGKFDINNKGNKNFSENHFTNFSYITCTFDKGRENAMRFYNGTYTFENSTFSGVNGATDSYIKLSGTEKDSMVFNNCFFNGNYYLSSIIGFGCMVIIDNCEFINNFNIKKGSAITVRDGYYYMTNSTFKNCHTEGEGGVVYSLNNFDMKIDNLSVYNTTSIKAGGCISVINNFPDRTGTISNISIYGLGEKFPQKGPGSIVRYINKLV
;
A
#
# COMPACT_ATOMS: atom_id res chain seq x y z
N MET A 1 -41.64 20.44 36.50
CA MET A 1 -41.64 20.50 35.02
C MET A 1 -40.79 19.36 34.47
N LYS A 2 -41.38 18.37 33.80
CA LYS A 2 -40.64 17.29 33.12
C LYS A 2 -40.25 17.77 31.71
N LYS A 3 -38.95 17.81 31.39
CA LYS A 3 -38.44 18.08 30.03
C LYS A 3 -38.82 16.90 29.13
N MET A 4 -39.68 17.15 28.15
CA MET A 4 -40.00 16.18 27.10
C MET A 4 -38.84 16.18 26.10
N ILE A 5 -38.08 15.09 26.05
CA ILE A 5 -37.03 14.88 25.05
C ILE A 5 -37.72 14.35 23.80
N MET A 6 -37.79 15.19 22.76
CA MET A 6 -38.34 14.82 21.46
C MET A 6 -37.24 14.11 20.66
N LEU A 7 -37.31 12.78 20.59
CA LEU A 7 -36.46 11.97 19.71
C LEU A 7 -37.08 11.96 18.31
N SER A 8 -36.45 12.66 17.36
CA SER A 8 -36.82 12.57 15.95
C SER A 8 -36.05 11.42 15.29
N PHE A 9 -36.76 10.39 14.87
CA PHE A 9 -36.22 9.32 14.03
C PHE A 9 -36.50 9.65 12.56
N HIS A 10 -35.44 9.82 11.76
CA HIS A 10 -35.56 9.89 10.31
C HIS A 10 -35.27 8.49 9.75
N ILE A 11 -36.32 7.79 9.31
CA ILE A 11 -36.19 6.52 8.60
C ILE A 11 -35.95 6.85 7.12
N TYR A 12 -34.70 6.75 6.68
CA TYR A 12 -34.38 6.79 5.26
C TYR A 12 -34.64 5.41 4.66
N ASN A 13 -35.65 5.30 3.80
CA ASN A 13 -35.88 4.08 3.03
C ASN A 13 -34.84 4.03 1.91
N VAL A 14 -33.72 3.38 2.16
CA VAL A 14 -32.62 3.27 1.19
C VAL A 14 -32.86 2.02 0.35
N ASN A 15 -33.66 2.15 -0.72
CA ASN A 15 -33.69 1.11 -1.76
C ASN A 15 -32.29 1.06 -2.39
N SER A 16 -31.46 0.09 -2.02
CA SER A 16 -30.20 -0.20 -2.71
C SER A 16 -30.52 -0.88 -4.04
N GLY A 17 -30.53 -0.12 -5.13
CA GLY A 17 -30.73 -0.66 -6.47
C GLY A 17 -29.42 -1.19 -7.06
N VAL A 18 -29.53 -2.07 -8.05
CA VAL A 18 -28.42 -2.36 -8.98
C VAL A 18 -28.62 -1.46 -10.20
N VAL A 19 -27.59 -0.71 -10.59
CA VAL A 19 -27.64 0.20 -11.73
C VAL A 19 -26.52 -0.13 -12.69
N TYR A 20 -26.89 -0.42 -13.94
CA TYR A 20 -25.94 -0.66 -15.02
C TYR A 20 -25.58 0.66 -15.69
N VAL A 21 -24.28 0.94 -15.83
CA VAL A 21 -23.78 2.20 -16.40
C VAL A 21 -22.81 1.91 -17.54
N SER A 22 -23.05 2.57 -18.67
CA SER A 22 -22.18 2.53 -19.86
C SER A 22 -21.67 3.92 -20.26
N LYS A 23 -22.16 4.98 -19.60
CA LYS A 23 -21.79 6.37 -19.86
C LYS A 23 -21.28 7.05 -18.60
N LYS A 24 -20.37 7.99 -18.79
CA LYS A 24 -19.74 8.73 -17.68
C LYS A 24 -20.72 9.50 -16.80
N ASN A 25 -21.77 10.09 -17.38
CA ASN A 25 -22.73 10.90 -16.61
C ASN A 25 -23.56 9.99 -15.71
N ASP A 26 -24.07 8.89 -16.25
CA ASP A 26 -24.81 7.86 -15.51
C ASP A 26 -23.98 7.29 -14.35
N PHE A 27 -22.67 7.08 -14.57
CA PHE A 27 -21.74 6.69 -13.50
C PHE A 27 -21.63 7.74 -12.41
N VAL A 28 -21.36 9.01 -12.76
CA VAL A 28 -21.24 10.11 -11.78
C VAL A 28 -22.52 10.28 -10.98
N ASP A 29 -23.68 10.21 -11.63
CA ASP A 29 -24.98 10.32 -10.99
C ASP A 29 -25.21 9.14 -10.02
N ALA A 30 -24.95 7.91 -10.47
CA ALA A 30 -25.08 6.70 -9.64
C ALA A 30 -24.10 6.68 -8.46
N PHE A 31 -22.89 7.22 -8.62
CA PHE A 31 -21.83 7.25 -7.61
C PHE A 31 -22.18 8.10 -6.39
N THR A 32 -23.23 8.93 -6.49
CA THR A 32 -23.78 9.73 -5.38
C THR A 32 -24.97 9.08 -4.68
N ARG A 33 -25.30 7.82 -5.02
CA ARG A 33 -26.43 7.05 -4.47
C ARG A 33 -25.93 5.80 -3.75
N ASN A 34 -26.73 5.22 -2.85
CA ASN A 34 -26.44 3.96 -2.15
C ASN A 34 -26.68 2.72 -3.04
N ASP A 35 -26.41 2.85 -4.34
CA ASP A 35 -26.64 1.79 -5.33
C ASP A 35 -25.38 0.92 -5.48
N THR A 36 -25.60 -0.31 -5.98
CA THR A 36 -24.52 -1.11 -6.56
C THR A 36 -24.41 -0.77 -8.04
N ILE A 37 -23.24 -0.26 -8.45
CA ILE A 37 -22.99 0.23 -9.80
C ILE A 37 -22.27 -0.85 -10.60
N ILE A 38 -22.86 -1.31 -11.70
CA ILE A 38 -22.25 -2.25 -12.63
C ILE A 38 -21.79 -1.49 -13.87
N VAL A 39 -20.47 -1.34 -14.03
CA VAL A 39 -19.86 -0.68 -15.17
C VAL A 39 -19.73 -1.68 -16.32
N THR A 40 -20.47 -1.44 -17.40
CA THR A 40 -20.52 -2.37 -18.55
C THR A 40 -19.62 -1.95 -19.71
N GLN A 41 -19.09 -0.72 -19.68
CA GLN A 41 -18.18 -0.18 -20.69
C GLN A 41 -17.14 0.73 -20.03
N SER A 42 -15.95 0.83 -20.62
CA SER A 42 -14.89 1.70 -20.10
C SER A 42 -15.31 3.17 -20.12
N LEU A 43 -14.99 3.89 -19.06
CA LEU A 43 -15.43 5.26 -18.81
C LEU A 43 -14.23 6.20 -18.78
N ASN A 44 -14.31 7.32 -19.51
CA ASN A 44 -13.36 8.42 -19.38
C ASN A 44 -13.97 9.57 -18.57
N ILE A 45 -13.42 9.79 -17.38
CA ILE A 45 -13.84 10.78 -16.41
C ILE A 45 -13.00 12.05 -16.58
N THR A 46 -13.61 13.06 -17.19
CA THR A 46 -12.95 14.35 -17.50
C THR A 46 -13.23 15.44 -16.46
N LYS A 47 -13.94 15.12 -15.38
CA LYS A 47 -14.28 16.05 -14.28
C LYS A 47 -13.87 15.43 -12.95
N ASN A 48 -13.71 16.27 -11.93
CA ASN A 48 -13.52 15.76 -10.57
C ASN A 48 -14.82 15.09 -10.10
N ILE A 49 -14.68 13.96 -9.42
CA ILE A 49 -15.78 13.31 -8.71
C ILE A 49 -15.51 13.54 -7.22
N LYS A 50 -16.49 14.10 -6.52
CA LYS A 50 -16.38 14.34 -5.08
C LYS A 50 -17.64 13.86 -4.37
N VAL A 51 -17.45 12.97 -3.41
CA VAL A 51 -18.52 12.43 -2.56
C VAL A 51 -18.21 12.81 -1.12
N ASN A 52 -19.17 13.45 -0.43
CA ASN A 52 -19.03 13.84 0.97
C ASN A 52 -20.18 13.26 1.78
N SER A 53 -19.87 12.39 2.75
CA SER A 53 -20.78 11.85 3.78
C SER A 53 -22.00 11.03 3.31
N TYR A 54 -22.38 11.09 2.05
CA TYR A 54 -23.43 10.28 1.45
C TYR A 54 -23.03 9.96 0.01
N PRO A 55 -23.25 8.72 -0.47
CA PRO A 55 -23.87 7.56 0.19
C PRO A 55 -23.06 7.00 1.37
N ASN A 56 -23.68 6.27 2.30
CA ASN A 56 -22.91 5.63 3.38
C ASN A 56 -22.12 4.42 2.86
N LYS A 57 -22.51 3.87 1.70
CA LYS A 57 -21.84 2.75 1.03
C LYS A 57 -21.67 3.01 -0.46
N ILE A 58 -20.51 2.71 -1.00
CA ILE A 58 -20.24 2.75 -2.44
C ILE A 58 -19.82 1.35 -2.90
N LYS A 59 -20.48 0.83 -3.93
CA LYS A 59 -20.15 -0.46 -4.55
C LYS A 59 -20.04 -0.28 -6.06
N VAL A 60 -18.86 -0.54 -6.63
CA VAL A 60 -18.62 -0.41 -8.06
C VAL A 60 -17.97 -1.68 -8.60
N TYR A 61 -18.68 -2.36 -9.49
CA TYR A 61 -18.21 -3.60 -10.10
C TYR A 61 -18.05 -3.40 -11.60
N GLY A 62 -16.96 -3.88 -12.17
CA GLY A 62 -16.90 -4.12 -13.61
C GLY A 62 -17.42 -5.52 -13.95
N LEU A 63 -17.72 -5.75 -15.23
CA LEU A 63 -18.00 -7.10 -15.72
C LEU A 63 -16.75 -8.00 -15.61
N ASP A 64 -15.59 -7.43 -15.88
CA ASP A 64 -14.28 -8.02 -15.68
C ASP A 64 -13.19 -6.92 -15.62
N LYS A 65 -11.95 -7.32 -15.33
CA LYS A 65 -10.78 -6.43 -15.21
C LYS A 65 -10.47 -5.60 -16.48
N SER A 66 -10.96 -5.96 -17.66
CA SER A 66 -10.76 -5.19 -18.90
C SER A 66 -11.59 -3.92 -18.94
N ILE A 67 -12.67 -3.84 -18.15
CA ILE A 67 -13.45 -2.61 -17.97
C ILE A 67 -12.64 -1.64 -17.11
N TYR A 68 -12.41 -0.43 -17.62
CA TYR A 68 -11.63 0.57 -16.90
C TYR A 68 -12.38 1.88 -16.68
N ILE A 69 -12.16 2.48 -15.52
CA ILE A 69 -12.51 3.88 -15.21
C ILE A 69 -11.21 4.69 -15.30
N ASP A 70 -11.07 5.43 -16.39
CA ASP A 70 -9.94 6.34 -16.63
C ASP A 70 -10.29 7.74 -16.11
N ILE A 71 -9.70 8.09 -14.97
CA ILE A 71 -9.76 9.43 -14.39
C ILE A 71 -8.60 10.22 -14.98
N ASN A 72 -8.93 11.17 -15.84
CA ASN A 72 -7.96 12.02 -16.52
C ASN A 72 -6.89 12.55 -15.56
N VAL A 73 -5.62 12.60 -15.99
CA VAL A 73 -4.43 12.96 -15.19
C VAL A 73 -4.59 14.22 -14.32
N ASN A 74 -5.37 15.20 -14.75
CA ASN A 74 -5.61 16.45 -14.03
C ASN A 74 -6.85 16.43 -13.12
N LYS A 75 -7.49 15.28 -12.97
CA LYS A 75 -8.73 15.09 -12.23
C LYS A 75 -8.52 14.13 -11.06
N THR A 76 -9.50 14.09 -10.18
CA THR A 76 -9.45 13.26 -8.97
C THR A 76 -10.83 12.74 -8.64
N MET A 77 -10.88 11.49 -8.18
CA MET A 77 -12.02 10.91 -7.47
C MET A 77 -11.73 11.00 -5.97
N GLU A 78 -12.44 11.87 -5.27
CA GLU A 78 -12.31 12.09 -3.82
C GLU A 78 -13.57 11.58 -3.10
N ILE A 79 -13.38 10.67 -2.15
CA ILE A 79 -14.46 10.04 -1.37
C ILE A 79 -14.21 10.29 0.11
N ASN A 80 -15.14 10.96 0.78
CA ASN A 80 -14.97 11.44 2.14
C ASN A 80 -16.10 10.98 3.07
N ASN A 81 -15.75 10.50 4.26
CA ASN A 81 -16.69 10.14 5.34
C ASN A 81 -17.73 9.09 4.91
N ILE A 82 -17.28 8.02 4.28
CA ILE A 82 -18.13 6.89 3.84
C ILE A 82 -17.77 5.68 4.69
N ASP A 83 -18.76 4.90 5.12
CA ASP A 83 -18.51 3.76 6.00
C ASP A 83 -17.87 2.60 5.23
N PHE A 84 -18.34 2.36 4.00
CA PHE A 84 -17.96 1.19 3.21
C PHE A 84 -17.73 1.54 1.74
N ILE A 85 -16.59 1.13 1.19
CA ILE A 85 -16.29 1.22 -0.25
C ILE A 85 -15.89 -0.15 -0.75
N GLU A 86 -16.46 -0.57 -1.88
CA GLU A 86 -16.07 -1.80 -2.56
C GLU A 86 -15.88 -1.59 -4.05
N PHE A 87 -14.73 -2.01 -4.55
CA PHE A 87 -14.40 -2.08 -5.97
C PHE A 87 -14.08 -3.53 -6.34
N LYS A 88 -14.74 -4.05 -7.37
CA LYS A 88 -14.57 -5.44 -7.81
C LYS A 88 -14.46 -5.56 -9.33
N ASN A 89 -13.61 -6.47 -9.81
CA ASN A 89 -13.54 -6.86 -11.23
C ASN A 89 -13.41 -5.65 -12.16
N ILE A 90 -12.52 -4.71 -11.86
CA ILE A 90 -12.42 -3.45 -12.60
C ILE A 90 -10.98 -2.94 -12.65
N THR A 91 -10.67 -2.14 -13.64
CA THR A 91 -9.43 -1.36 -13.69
C THR A 91 -9.71 0.11 -13.36
N ILE A 92 -8.90 0.73 -12.51
CA ILE A 92 -8.91 2.18 -12.31
C ILE A 92 -7.58 2.78 -12.73
N ILE A 93 -7.65 3.83 -13.54
CA ILE A 93 -6.50 4.61 -13.97
C ILE A 93 -6.69 6.03 -13.47
N GLY A 94 -5.68 6.60 -12.82
CA GLY A 94 -5.67 8.01 -12.40
C GLY A 94 -5.47 8.21 -10.90
N ARG A 95 -6.17 9.22 -10.35
CA ARG A 95 -6.00 9.64 -8.96
C ARG A 95 -7.26 9.44 -8.13
N VAL A 96 -7.15 8.61 -7.10
CA VAL A 96 -8.22 8.35 -6.13
C VAL A 96 -7.74 8.69 -4.72
N ILE A 97 -8.59 9.38 -3.96
CA ILE A 97 -8.33 9.79 -2.59
C ILE A 97 -9.52 9.42 -1.71
N TYR A 98 -9.24 8.65 -0.66
CA TYR A 98 -10.18 8.29 0.38
C TYR A 98 -9.85 9.06 1.65
N LYS A 99 -10.87 9.64 2.31
CA LYS A 99 -10.70 10.32 3.60
C LYS A 99 -11.73 9.85 4.60
N ASN A 100 -11.27 9.48 5.80
CA ASN A 100 -12.11 9.02 6.90
C ASN A 100 -13.06 7.89 6.48
N ILE A 101 -12.48 6.83 5.90
CA ILE A 101 -13.22 5.64 5.48
C ILE A 101 -13.07 4.56 6.55
N ALA A 102 -14.18 3.96 6.98
CA ALA A 102 -14.12 2.91 7.99
C ALA A 102 -13.67 1.57 7.38
N TYR A 103 -14.26 1.18 6.25
CA TYR A 103 -13.94 -0.09 5.60
C TYR A 103 -13.79 0.05 4.08
N THR A 104 -12.76 -0.59 3.52
CA THR A 104 -12.62 -0.76 2.06
C THR A 104 -12.34 -2.20 1.66
N ASN A 105 -12.91 -2.61 0.52
CA ASN A 105 -12.61 -3.89 -0.12
C ASN A 105 -12.33 -3.69 -1.61
N HIS A 106 -11.14 -4.10 -2.04
CA HIS A 106 -10.66 -4.05 -3.42
C HIS A 106 -10.36 -5.46 -3.89
N GLU A 107 -11.26 -6.06 -4.65
CA GLU A 107 -11.17 -7.47 -5.06
C GLU A 107 -11.00 -7.60 -6.56
N ASN A 108 -10.00 -8.38 -7.00
CA ASN A 108 -9.76 -8.65 -8.41
C ASN A 108 -9.76 -7.35 -9.22
N MET A 109 -8.89 -6.43 -8.85
CA MET A 109 -8.84 -5.08 -9.41
C MET A 109 -7.44 -4.78 -9.94
N ASN A 110 -7.35 -4.02 -11.04
CA ASN A 110 -6.09 -3.41 -11.46
C ASN A 110 -6.13 -1.91 -11.16
N TYR A 111 -5.01 -1.34 -10.75
CA TYR A 111 -4.88 0.07 -10.45
C TYR A 111 -3.59 0.64 -11.03
N CYS A 112 -3.72 1.73 -11.79
CA CYS A 112 -2.60 2.51 -12.28
C CYS A 112 -2.73 3.97 -11.82
N GLY A 113 -1.77 4.43 -11.03
CA GLY A 113 -1.69 5.83 -10.65
C GLY A 113 -1.54 6.08 -9.16
N LYS A 114 -2.13 7.18 -8.67
CA LYS A 114 -1.96 7.66 -7.30
C LYS A 114 -3.16 7.28 -6.45
N PHE A 115 -2.94 6.61 -5.33
CA PHE A 115 -4.00 6.11 -4.45
C PHE A 115 -3.71 6.52 -2.99
N ASP A 116 -4.50 7.43 -2.45
CA ASP A 116 -4.31 7.93 -1.08
C ASP A 116 -5.46 7.48 -0.18
N ILE A 117 -5.17 6.93 1.00
CA ILE A 117 -6.15 6.74 2.08
C ILE A 117 -5.70 7.54 3.29
N ASN A 118 -6.48 8.54 3.68
CA ASN A 118 -6.14 9.45 4.78
C ASN A 118 -7.21 9.44 5.88
N ASN A 119 -6.92 8.71 6.96
CA ASN A 119 -7.81 8.56 8.10
C ASN A 119 -7.35 9.32 9.35
N LYS A 120 -6.54 10.37 9.20
CA LYS A 120 -6.04 11.17 10.35
C LYS A 120 -7.13 11.79 11.23
N GLY A 121 -8.34 11.97 10.70
CA GLY A 121 -9.49 12.51 11.44
C GLY A 121 -10.50 11.46 11.90
N ASN A 122 -10.31 10.18 11.54
CA ASN A 122 -11.26 9.14 11.90
C ASN A 122 -11.04 8.71 13.35
N LYS A 123 -12.10 8.76 14.17
CA LYS A 123 -12.07 8.25 15.55
C LYS A 123 -12.13 6.73 15.61
N ASN A 124 -12.64 6.11 14.54
CA ASN A 124 -12.79 4.67 14.44
C ASN A 124 -11.60 4.08 13.68
N PHE A 125 -11.25 2.85 14.07
CA PHE A 125 -10.27 2.03 13.35
C PHE A 125 -10.73 1.81 11.91
N SER A 126 -9.79 1.90 10.96
CA SER A 126 -10.07 1.69 9.54
C SER A 126 -9.47 0.37 9.09
N GLU A 127 -10.24 -0.44 8.36
CA GLU A 127 -9.84 -1.73 7.82
C GLU A 127 -9.93 -1.71 6.29
N ASN A 128 -8.87 -2.11 5.62
CA ASN A 128 -8.74 -1.97 4.16
C ASN A 128 -8.17 -3.26 3.59
N HIS A 129 -8.91 -3.89 2.69
CA HIS A 129 -8.58 -5.19 2.12
C HIS A 129 -8.35 -5.09 0.61
N PHE A 130 -7.28 -5.71 0.13
CA PHE A 130 -6.87 -5.76 -1.27
C PHE A 130 -6.57 -7.21 -1.63
N THR A 131 -7.44 -7.85 -2.42
CA THR A 131 -7.31 -9.27 -2.78
C THR A 131 -7.22 -9.41 -4.28
N ASN A 132 -6.25 -10.17 -4.80
CA ASN A 132 -6.01 -10.30 -6.24
C ASN A 132 -5.86 -8.93 -6.92
N PHE A 133 -5.23 -8.00 -6.20
CA PHE A 133 -5.04 -6.61 -6.59
C PHE A 133 -3.74 -6.45 -7.38
N SER A 134 -3.78 -5.75 -8.50
CA SER A 134 -2.61 -5.43 -9.30
C SER A 134 -2.36 -3.93 -9.32
N TYR A 135 -1.21 -3.49 -8.82
CA TYR A 135 -0.81 -2.09 -8.80
C TYR A 135 0.36 -1.84 -9.74
N ILE A 136 0.23 -0.82 -10.58
CA ILE A 136 1.30 -0.34 -11.44
C ILE A 136 1.52 1.13 -11.11
N THR A 137 2.76 1.50 -10.78
CA THR A 137 3.08 2.94 -10.64
C THR A 137 2.94 3.62 -12.00
N CYS A 138 2.45 4.86 -12.03
CA CYS A 138 2.25 5.56 -13.29
C CYS A 138 2.83 6.97 -13.18
N THR A 139 3.57 7.42 -14.19
CA THR A 139 4.15 8.76 -14.21
C THR A 139 3.11 9.78 -14.60
N PHE A 140 2.72 10.64 -13.67
CA PHE A 140 1.97 11.86 -13.99
C PHE A 140 2.92 13.05 -13.99
N ASP A 141 2.87 13.87 -15.04
CA ASP A 141 3.80 15.00 -15.32
C ASP A 141 3.96 16.03 -14.18
N LYS A 142 3.11 15.97 -13.15
CA LYS A 142 3.07 16.92 -12.02
C LYS A 142 3.14 16.26 -10.63
N GLY A 143 3.40 14.95 -10.55
CA GLY A 143 3.47 14.22 -9.29
C GLY A 143 4.90 13.96 -8.84
N ARG A 144 5.32 14.53 -7.70
CA ARG A 144 6.57 14.13 -7.05
C ARG A 144 6.54 12.70 -6.51
N GLU A 145 5.37 12.09 -6.38
CA GLU A 145 5.16 10.77 -5.76
C GLU A 145 3.99 10.05 -6.46
N ASN A 146 4.28 8.95 -7.14
CA ASN A 146 3.31 8.08 -7.82
C ASN A 146 3.21 6.75 -7.07
N ALA A 147 2.71 6.84 -5.84
CA ALA A 147 2.68 5.76 -4.86
C ALA A 147 1.29 5.64 -4.23
N MET A 148 1.05 4.52 -3.57
CA MET A 148 -0.03 4.37 -2.61
C MET A 148 0.43 4.96 -1.27
N ARG A 149 -0.33 5.93 -0.75
CA ARG A 149 -0.02 6.60 0.52
C ARG A 149 -1.16 6.38 1.51
N PHE A 150 -0.80 5.80 2.64
CA PHE A 150 -1.73 5.45 3.70
C PHE A 150 -1.41 6.23 4.97
N TYR A 151 -2.44 6.73 5.63
CA TYR A 151 -2.35 7.43 6.90
C TYR A 151 -3.39 6.86 7.87
N ASN A 152 -2.91 6.13 8.88
CA ASN A 152 -3.69 5.42 9.89
C ASN A 152 -4.61 4.31 9.32
N GLY A 153 -4.85 3.25 10.09
CA GLY A 153 -5.64 2.08 9.72
C GLY A 153 -4.82 0.81 9.53
N THR A 154 -5.54 -0.27 9.24
CA THR A 154 -5.00 -1.58 8.88
C THR A 154 -5.26 -1.86 7.41
N TYR A 155 -4.21 -2.31 6.73
CA TYR A 155 -4.19 -2.54 5.29
C TYR A 155 -3.69 -3.96 5.03
N THR A 156 -4.54 -4.81 4.47
CA THR A 156 -4.23 -6.20 4.17
C THR A 156 -4.21 -6.42 2.67
N PHE A 157 -3.11 -6.95 2.16
CA PHE A 157 -2.91 -7.30 0.76
C PHE A 157 -2.70 -8.80 0.64
N GLU A 158 -3.52 -9.46 -0.17
CA GLU A 158 -3.50 -10.90 -0.38
C GLU A 158 -3.43 -11.23 -1.86
N ASN A 159 -2.53 -12.14 -2.25
CA ASN A 159 -2.39 -12.62 -3.62
C ASN A 159 -2.25 -11.48 -4.63
N SER A 160 -1.50 -10.43 -4.28
CA SER A 160 -1.48 -9.15 -4.98
C SER A 160 -0.12 -8.88 -5.63
N THR A 161 -0.11 -8.12 -6.73
CA THR A 161 1.09 -7.84 -7.53
C THR A 161 1.36 -6.34 -7.62
N PHE A 162 2.63 -5.94 -7.51
CA PHE A 162 3.06 -4.54 -7.58
C PHE A 162 4.21 -4.41 -8.58
N SER A 163 4.10 -3.47 -9.51
CA SER A 163 5.09 -3.26 -10.57
C SER A 163 5.51 -1.80 -10.67
N GLY A 164 6.83 -1.58 -10.77
CA GLY A 164 7.42 -0.26 -10.90
C GLY A 164 7.60 0.15 -12.36
N VAL A 165 7.33 1.41 -12.69
CA VAL A 165 7.70 2.01 -13.97
C VAL A 165 8.79 3.07 -13.79
N ASN A 166 9.53 3.34 -14.86
CA ASN A 166 10.52 4.41 -14.88
C ASN A 166 9.87 5.76 -14.52
N GLY A 167 10.54 6.58 -13.71
CA GLY A 167 10.03 7.88 -13.25
C GLY A 167 9.12 7.82 -12.02
N ALA A 168 8.80 6.63 -11.50
CA ALA A 168 8.24 6.51 -10.17
C ALA A 168 9.29 6.85 -9.11
N THR A 169 8.86 7.41 -7.98
CA THR A 169 9.75 7.92 -6.93
C THR A 169 9.40 7.30 -5.58
N ASP A 170 10.43 7.09 -4.76
CA ASP A 170 10.35 6.61 -3.38
C ASP A 170 9.94 5.12 -3.25
N SER A 171 8.64 4.79 -3.25
CA SER A 171 8.12 3.44 -2.93
C SER A 171 6.77 3.11 -3.57
N TYR A 172 6.37 1.82 -3.64
CA TYR A 172 4.99 1.46 -4.05
C TYR A 172 3.99 1.91 -3.01
N ILE A 173 4.30 1.58 -1.76
CA ILE A 173 3.41 1.73 -0.63
C ILE A 173 4.16 2.46 0.46
N LYS A 174 3.48 3.41 1.10
CA LYS A 174 3.96 4.01 2.33
C LYS A 174 2.82 4.17 3.32
N LEU A 175 2.99 3.64 4.52
CA LEU A 175 2.14 3.92 5.67
C LEU A 175 2.87 4.84 6.63
N SER A 176 2.21 5.94 6.99
CA SER A 176 2.61 6.80 8.11
C SER A 176 1.52 6.77 9.15
N GLY A 177 1.75 6.01 10.22
CA GLY A 177 0.77 5.76 11.28
C GLY A 177 1.39 5.72 12.67
N THR A 178 0.72 4.97 13.54
CA THR A 178 0.99 4.72 14.95
C THR A 178 1.05 3.21 15.20
N GLU A 179 1.44 2.80 16.41
CA GLU A 179 1.63 1.39 16.76
C GLU A 179 0.37 0.52 16.61
N LYS A 180 -0.80 1.15 16.53
CA LYS A 180 -2.10 0.48 16.29
C LYS A 180 -2.38 0.22 14.82
N ASP A 181 -1.66 0.90 13.94
CA ASP A 181 -1.85 0.82 12.49
C ASP A 181 -0.96 -0.29 11.91
N SER A 182 -1.40 -0.93 10.83
CA SER A 182 -0.68 -2.06 10.27
C SER A 182 -0.75 -2.18 8.76
N MET A 183 0.30 -2.75 8.16
CA MET A 183 0.28 -3.29 6.80
C MET A 183 0.62 -4.77 6.85
N VAL A 184 -0.24 -5.59 6.24
CA VAL A 184 -0.09 -7.03 6.14
C VAL A 184 -0.03 -7.42 4.68
N PHE A 185 0.99 -8.17 4.29
CA PHE A 185 1.19 -8.69 2.94
C PHE A 185 1.31 -10.21 3.00
N ASN A 186 0.42 -10.90 2.30
CA ASN A 186 0.40 -12.34 2.20
C ASN A 186 0.38 -12.77 0.73
N ASN A 187 1.28 -13.68 0.32
CA ASN A 187 1.38 -14.16 -1.05
C ASN A 187 1.50 -13.04 -2.10
N CYS A 188 2.24 -11.98 -1.80
CA CYS A 188 2.36 -10.83 -2.69
C CYS A 188 3.65 -10.86 -3.51
N PHE A 189 3.60 -10.31 -4.71
CA PHE A 189 4.73 -10.21 -5.62
C PHE A 189 5.04 -8.75 -5.95
N PHE A 190 6.30 -8.34 -5.79
CA PHE A 190 6.78 -6.98 -6.02
C PHE A 190 7.91 -7.00 -7.03
N ASN A 191 7.77 -6.26 -8.14
CA ASN A 191 8.83 -6.10 -9.13
C ASN A 191 9.21 -4.63 -9.34
N GLY A 192 10.32 -4.25 -8.70
CA GLY A 192 10.91 -2.91 -8.73
C GLY A 192 11.24 -2.36 -10.11
N ASN A 193 11.50 -3.25 -11.08
CA ASN A 193 12.12 -2.93 -12.38
C ASN A 193 13.36 -2.00 -12.25
N TYR A 194 14.06 -2.08 -11.12
CA TYR A 194 15.20 -1.27 -10.69
C TYR A 194 14.94 0.22 -10.53
N TYR A 195 13.67 0.64 -10.43
CA TYR A 195 13.31 2.06 -10.31
C TYR A 195 12.90 2.46 -8.89
N LEU A 196 12.43 1.51 -8.08
CA LEU A 196 11.68 1.83 -6.88
C LEU A 196 11.94 0.87 -5.74
N SER A 197 11.77 1.38 -4.51
CA SER A 197 11.60 0.52 -3.35
C SER A 197 10.17 0.02 -3.20
N SER A 198 9.97 -1.05 -2.43
CA SER A 198 8.63 -1.64 -2.35
C SER A 198 7.79 -1.00 -1.25
N ILE A 199 8.19 -1.17 0.01
CA ILE A 199 7.34 -0.86 1.16
C ILE A 199 8.09 0.06 2.13
N ILE A 200 7.42 1.12 2.58
CA ILE A 200 7.91 1.97 3.66
C ILE A 200 6.87 2.06 4.80
N GLY A 201 7.24 1.60 6.00
CA GLY A 201 6.43 1.73 7.22
C GLY A 201 7.05 2.71 8.21
N PHE A 202 6.27 3.68 8.68
CA PHE A 202 6.65 4.59 9.76
C PHE A 202 5.65 4.49 10.91
N GLY A 203 6.15 4.25 12.12
CA GLY A 203 5.33 4.27 13.32
C GLY A 203 4.39 3.08 13.47
N CYS A 204 4.39 2.09 12.57
CA CYS A 204 3.33 1.08 12.41
C CYS A 204 3.86 -0.35 12.46
N MET A 205 2.95 -1.32 12.48
CA MET A 205 3.28 -2.74 12.30
C MET A 205 3.34 -3.11 10.81
N VAL A 206 4.38 -3.82 10.39
CA VAL A 206 4.51 -4.37 9.04
C VAL A 206 4.70 -5.87 9.13
N ILE A 207 3.77 -6.63 8.53
CA ILE A 207 3.80 -8.09 8.46
C ILE A 207 3.93 -8.51 7.00
N ILE A 208 4.89 -9.38 6.69
CA ILE A 208 5.17 -9.87 5.35
C ILE A 208 5.34 -11.38 5.42
N ASP A 209 4.46 -12.13 4.76
CA ASP A 209 4.52 -13.58 4.70
C ASP A 209 4.38 -14.10 3.27
N ASN A 210 5.20 -15.09 2.94
CA ASN A 210 5.24 -15.75 1.64
C ASN A 210 5.26 -14.77 0.43
N CYS A 211 6.04 -13.70 0.54
CA CYS A 211 6.13 -12.68 -0.50
C CYS A 211 7.42 -12.82 -1.32
N GLU A 212 7.38 -12.35 -2.56
CA GLU A 212 8.55 -12.27 -3.44
C GLU A 212 8.82 -10.82 -3.88
N PHE A 213 10.06 -10.39 -3.72
CA PHE A 213 10.54 -9.06 -4.08
C PHE A 213 11.67 -9.20 -5.11
N ILE A 214 11.49 -8.66 -6.31
CA ILE A 214 12.49 -8.74 -7.37
C ILE A 214 12.86 -7.37 -7.92
N ASN A 215 14.12 -7.25 -8.36
CA ASN A 215 14.63 -6.09 -9.09
C ASN A 215 14.36 -4.76 -8.37
N ASN A 216 14.40 -4.72 -7.04
CA ASN A 216 14.14 -3.48 -6.31
C ASN A 216 15.37 -2.59 -6.23
N PHE A 217 15.18 -1.28 -6.21
CA PHE A 217 16.27 -0.32 -6.09
C PHE A 217 15.93 0.85 -5.16
N ASN A 218 16.86 1.27 -4.32
CA ASN A 218 16.72 2.49 -3.53
C ASN A 218 18.06 3.22 -3.37
N ILE A 219 18.08 4.53 -3.59
CA ILE A 219 19.28 5.36 -3.42
C ILE A 219 19.66 5.53 -1.94
N LYS A 220 18.66 5.55 -1.05
CA LYS A 220 18.84 5.89 0.36
C LYS A 220 18.98 4.64 1.22
N LYS A 221 17.95 3.81 1.31
CA LYS A 221 17.83 2.75 2.33
C LYS A 221 16.89 1.66 1.87
N GLY A 222 17.17 0.40 2.20
CA GLY A 222 16.24 -0.72 2.09
C GLY A 222 15.59 -0.83 0.71
N SER A 223 16.24 -1.53 -0.23
CA SER A 223 15.71 -1.58 -1.60
C SER A 223 14.32 -2.20 -1.66
N ALA A 224 14.03 -3.25 -0.90
CA ALA A 224 12.68 -3.78 -0.83
C ALA A 224 11.88 -3.06 0.24
N ILE A 225 12.39 -3.04 1.48
CA ILE A 225 11.60 -2.66 2.65
C ILE A 225 12.38 -1.72 3.57
N THR A 226 11.70 -0.66 4.02
CA THR A 226 12.17 0.22 5.07
C THR A 226 11.12 0.31 6.17
N VAL A 227 11.47 -0.04 7.41
CA VAL A 227 10.59 0.14 8.59
C VAL A 227 11.29 1.01 9.62
N ARG A 228 10.55 1.96 10.19
CA ARG A 228 11.04 2.89 11.19
C ARG A 228 10.06 3.04 12.34
N ASP A 229 10.57 3.00 13.55
CA ASP A 229 9.83 3.29 14.77
C ASP A 229 8.55 2.43 14.90
N GLY A 230 8.64 1.12 14.59
CA GLY A 230 7.46 0.24 14.45
C GLY A 230 7.72 -1.23 14.80
N TYR A 231 6.76 -2.09 14.50
CA TYR A 231 6.87 -3.55 14.65
C TYR A 231 7.09 -4.18 13.28
N TYR A 232 7.92 -5.23 13.20
CA TYR A 232 8.26 -5.81 11.90
C TYR A 232 8.40 -7.32 11.94
N TYR A 233 7.54 -8.02 11.20
CA TYR A 233 7.52 -9.47 11.12
C TYR A 233 7.62 -9.90 9.65
N MET A 234 8.61 -10.73 9.34
CA MET A 234 8.82 -11.24 7.99
C MET A 234 9.12 -12.73 8.00
N THR A 235 8.36 -13.50 7.24
CA THR A 235 8.50 -14.95 7.13
C THR A 235 8.41 -15.43 5.69
N ASN A 236 9.06 -16.56 5.41
CA ASN A 236 8.88 -17.37 4.18
C ASN A 236 9.05 -16.58 2.87
N SER A 237 9.87 -15.52 2.86
CA SER A 237 9.89 -14.56 1.76
C SER A 237 11.19 -14.63 0.95
N THR A 238 11.09 -14.26 -0.33
CA THR A 238 12.19 -14.32 -1.30
C THR A 238 12.55 -12.93 -1.82
N PHE A 239 13.85 -12.64 -1.90
CA PHE A 239 14.39 -11.39 -2.45
C PHE A 239 15.37 -11.70 -3.58
N LYS A 240 15.21 -11.09 -4.76
CA LYS A 240 16.09 -11.31 -5.91
C LYS A 240 16.51 -10.00 -6.57
N ASN A 241 17.82 -9.83 -6.80
CA ASN A 241 18.40 -8.70 -7.51
C ASN A 241 17.99 -7.34 -6.90
N CYS A 242 18.01 -7.24 -5.58
CA CYS A 242 17.62 -6.01 -4.89
C CYS A 242 18.87 -5.19 -4.51
N HIS A 243 18.88 -3.89 -4.82
CA HIS A 243 20.09 -3.05 -4.75
C HIS A 243 19.85 -1.73 -4.03
N THR A 244 20.72 -1.39 -3.08
CA THR A 244 20.65 -0.10 -2.37
C THR A 244 21.97 0.65 -2.46
N GLU A 245 21.97 1.95 -2.75
CA GLU A 245 23.22 2.74 -2.69
C GLU A 245 23.63 3.07 -1.24
N GLY A 246 22.66 3.33 -0.36
CA GLY A 246 22.90 3.52 1.07
C GLY A 246 22.90 2.22 1.88
N GLU A 247 22.03 2.13 2.88
CA GLU A 247 22.05 1.06 3.90
C GLU A 247 20.92 0.03 3.75
N GLY A 248 21.21 -1.23 4.09
CA GLY A 248 20.21 -2.31 4.07
C GLY A 248 19.89 -2.74 2.65
N GLY A 249 20.64 -3.70 2.13
CA GLY A 249 20.56 -4.22 0.77
C GLY A 249 19.12 -4.47 0.35
N VAL A 250 18.42 -5.37 1.05
CA VAL A 250 16.97 -5.61 0.90
C VAL A 250 16.16 -4.88 1.96
N VAL A 251 16.61 -4.94 3.22
CA VAL A 251 15.82 -4.51 4.37
C VAL A 251 16.61 -3.48 5.17
N TYR A 252 15.93 -2.38 5.50
CA TYR A 252 16.40 -1.40 6.47
C TYR A 252 15.39 -1.25 7.61
N SER A 253 15.88 -1.38 8.84
CA SER A 253 15.13 -1.19 10.08
C SER A 253 15.80 -0.13 10.95
N LEU A 254 15.02 0.79 11.50
CA LEU A 254 15.48 1.79 12.48
C LEU A 254 14.53 1.88 13.67
N ASN A 255 15.06 1.68 14.88
CA ASN A 255 14.35 1.82 16.15
C ASN A 255 13.04 1.00 16.19
N ASN A 256 13.05 -0.25 15.73
CA ASN A 256 11.84 -1.08 15.82
C ASN A 256 11.61 -1.54 17.26
N PHE A 257 10.34 -1.55 17.70
CA PHE A 257 9.91 -2.01 19.02
C PHE A 257 10.13 -3.51 19.20
N ASP A 258 9.72 -4.28 18.19
CA ASP A 258 9.98 -5.71 18.06
C ASP A 258 10.24 -6.04 16.58
N MET A 259 11.04 -7.08 16.36
CA MET A 259 11.39 -7.55 15.04
C MET A 259 11.58 -9.07 15.01
N LYS A 260 10.91 -9.73 14.05
CA LYS A 260 11.19 -11.13 13.71
C LYS A 260 11.38 -11.28 12.21
N ILE A 261 12.51 -11.85 11.81
CA ILE A 261 12.80 -12.21 10.43
C ILE A 261 13.18 -13.69 10.41
N ASP A 262 12.43 -14.49 9.67
CA ASP A 262 12.65 -15.94 9.64
C ASP A 262 12.41 -16.54 8.25
N ASN A 263 13.15 -17.59 7.92
CA ASN A 263 13.02 -18.37 6.69
C ASN A 263 13.02 -17.49 5.42
N LEU A 264 14.14 -16.80 5.15
CA LEU A 264 14.29 -15.97 3.96
C LEU A 264 15.25 -16.59 2.95
N SER A 265 14.97 -16.39 1.67
CA SER A 265 15.90 -16.66 0.58
C SER A 265 16.27 -15.36 -0.14
N VAL A 266 17.56 -15.01 -0.15
CA VAL A 266 18.06 -13.76 -0.72
C VAL A 266 19.06 -14.04 -1.82
N TYR A 267 18.81 -13.54 -3.02
CA TYR A 267 19.61 -13.76 -4.23
C TYR A 267 20.12 -12.43 -4.78
N ASN A 268 21.44 -12.34 -5.03
CA ASN A 268 22.06 -11.21 -5.75
C ASN A 268 21.72 -9.82 -5.20
N THR A 269 21.67 -9.69 -3.88
CA THR A 269 21.41 -8.42 -3.22
C THR A 269 22.71 -7.70 -2.87
N THR A 270 22.74 -6.37 -2.96
CA THR A 270 23.89 -5.56 -2.53
C THR A 270 23.49 -4.23 -1.90
N SER A 271 24.36 -3.69 -1.04
CA SER A 271 24.28 -2.36 -0.44
C SER A 271 25.65 -1.68 -0.57
N ILE A 272 25.75 -0.58 -1.32
CA ILE A 272 27.04 0.02 -1.71
C ILE A 272 27.78 0.66 -0.52
N LYS A 273 27.07 1.41 0.33
CA LYS A 273 27.72 2.14 1.43
C LYS A 273 27.88 1.30 2.70
N ALA A 274 27.00 0.33 2.93
CA ALA A 274 26.88 -0.31 4.23
C ALA A 274 26.63 -1.83 4.18
N GLY A 275 26.98 -2.50 3.08
CA GLY A 275 27.35 -3.93 2.94
C GLY A 275 26.45 -5.04 3.48
N GLY A 276 25.36 -4.73 4.16
CA GLY A 276 24.43 -5.70 4.74
C GLY A 276 23.28 -6.03 3.79
N CYS A 277 22.84 -7.29 3.72
CA CYS A 277 21.52 -7.60 3.14
C CYS A 277 20.41 -7.00 4.00
N ILE A 278 20.55 -7.13 5.32
CA ILE A 278 19.66 -6.57 6.32
C ILE A 278 20.45 -5.57 7.17
N SER A 279 19.95 -4.35 7.32
CA SER A 279 20.53 -3.34 8.22
C SER A 279 19.54 -3.00 9.31
N VAL A 280 19.95 -3.16 10.56
CA VAL A 280 19.14 -2.89 11.75
C VAL A 280 19.91 -1.89 12.61
N ILE A 281 19.29 -0.74 12.84
CA ILE A 281 19.83 0.30 13.71
C ILE A 281 18.86 0.49 14.86
N ASN A 282 19.35 0.39 16.08
CA ASN A 282 18.54 0.56 17.27
C ASN A 282 19.24 1.52 18.23
N ASN A 283 18.52 2.55 18.66
CA ASN A 283 19.00 3.49 19.67
C ASN A 283 18.45 3.17 21.07
N PHE A 284 17.69 2.08 21.21
CA PHE A 284 16.99 1.70 22.44
C PHE A 284 17.43 0.30 22.89
N PRO A 285 18.14 0.18 24.03
CA PRO A 285 18.77 -1.07 24.45
C PRO A 285 17.77 -2.15 24.91
N ASP A 286 16.55 -1.75 25.25
CA ASP A 286 15.44 -2.62 25.69
C ASP A 286 14.68 -3.27 24.52
N ARG A 287 14.89 -2.78 23.30
CA ARG A 287 14.24 -3.31 22.10
C ARG A 287 15.03 -4.48 21.52
N THR A 288 14.34 -5.58 21.27
CA THR A 288 14.96 -6.84 20.80
C THR A 288 14.44 -7.24 19.43
N GLY A 289 15.13 -8.19 18.80
CA GLY A 289 14.67 -8.78 17.55
C GLY A 289 15.41 -10.06 17.23
N THR A 290 14.76 -10.95 16.50
CA THR A 290 15.29 -12.26 16.11
C THR A 290 15.43 -12.34 14.60
N ILE A 291 16.58 -12.84 14.13
CA ILE A 291 16.82 -13.15 12.73
C ILE A 291 17.29 -14.61 12.67
N SER A 292 16.56 -15.47 11.96
CA SER A 292 16.85 -16.90 11.85
C SER A 292 16.62 -17.43 10.43
N ASN A 293 17.24 -18.56 10.10
CA ASN A 293 17.02 -19.31 8.85
C ASN A 293 17.11 -18.45 7.58
N ILE A 294 18.20 -17.68 7.44
CA ILE A 294 18.44 -16.83 6.26
C ILE A 294 19.40 -17.54 5.31
N SER A 295 18.93 -17.85 4.11
CA SER A 295 19.75 -18.39 3.02
C SER A 295 20.13 -17.28 2.05
N ILE A 296 21.43 -17.11 1.79
CA ILE A 296 21.94 -16.11 0.85
C ILE A 296 22.70 -16.79 -0.29
N TYR A 297 22.34 -16.38 -1.50
CA TYR A 297 22.90 -16.87 -2.75
C TYR A 297 23.49 -15.68 -3.51
N GLY A 298 24.80 -15.69 -3.74
CA GLY A 298 25.48 -14.68 -4.55
C GLY A 298 25.95 -15.26 -5.88
N LEU A 299 25.77 -14.54 -6.98
CA LEU A 299 26.34 -14.89 -8.30
C LEU A 299 27.81 -14.42 -8.48
N GLY A 300 28.59 -14.33 -7.39
CA GLY A 300 30.00 -13.96 -7.46
C GLY A 300 30.26 -12.59 -8.11
N GLU A 301 31.25 -12.51 -8.99
CA GLU A 301 31.79 -11.26 -9.56
C GLU A 301 30.78 -10.38 -10.33
N LYS A 302 29.66 -10.93 -10.81
CA LYS A 302 28.64 -10.16 -11.57
C LYS A 302 27.88 -9.14 -10.72
N PHE A 303 27.80 -9.33 -9.40
CA PHE A 303 27.16 -8.42 -8.47
C PHE A 303 28.06 -8.22 -7.24
N PRO A 304 29.16 -7.45 -7.38
CA PRO A 304 30.10 -7.30 -6.29
C PRO A 304 29.39 -6.72 -5.07
N GLN A 305 29.45 -7.46 -3.96
CA GLN A 305 29.03 -6.94 -2.65
C GLN A 305 30.07 -5.89 -2.22
N LYS A 306 29.80 -4.64 -2.55
CA LYS A 306 30.65 -3.51 -2.16
C LYS A 306 30.22 -3.06 -0.77
N GLY A 307 30.89 -3.57 0.26
CA GLY A 307 30.65 -3.26 1.66
C GLY A 307 31.26 -4.35 2.55
N PRO A 308 31.15 -4.26 3.89
CA PRO A 308 31.79 -5.21 4.82
C PRO A 308 31.37 -6.70 4.69
N GLY A 309 30.57 -7.07 3.68
CA GLY A 309 30.22 -8.46 3.37
C GLY A 309 29.35 -9.14 4.42
N SER A 310 28.63 -8.38 5.25
CA SER A 310 27.84 -8.94 6.34
C SER A 310 26.43 -9.32 5.87
N ILE A 311 25.89 -10.42 6.41
CA ILE A 311 24.49 -10.81 6.17
C ILE A 311 23.56 -9.79 6.84
N VAL A 312 23.85 -9.52 8.11
CA VAL A 312 23.18 -8.52 8.94
C VAL A 312 24.22 -7.48 9.36
N ARG A 313 23.84 -6.21 9.30
CA ARG A 313 24.54 -5.12 10.00
C ARG A 313 23.65 -4.66 11.15
N TYR A 314 24.07 -4.94 12.38
CA TYR A 314 23.39 -4.48 13.58
C TYR A 314 24.20 -3.34 14.21
N ILE A 315 23.54 -2.21 14.48
CA ILE A 315 24.15 -1.07 15.18
C ILE A 315 23.28 -0.72 16.37
N ASN A 316 23.80 -0.93 17.58
CA ASN A 316 23.22 -0.37 18.78
C ASN A 316 23.95 0.96 19.09
N LYS A 317 23.26 2.09 18.90
CA LYS A 317 23.80 3.38 19.33
C LYS A 317 23.38 3.59 20.78
N LEU A 318 24.28 3.25 21.70
CA LEU A 318 24.15 3.69 23.08
C LEU A 318 24.19 5.23 23.06
N VAL A 319 23.06 5.85 23.39
CA VAL A 319 22.96 7.29 23.66
C VAL A 319 23.07 7.50 25.15
#